data_AF-A0A920P6Z4-F1
#
_entry.id   AF-A0A920P6Z4-F1
#
_cell.length_a   1.000
_cell.length_b   1.000
_cell.length_c   1.000
_cell.angle_alpha   90.00
_cell.angle_beta   90.00
_cell.angle_gamma   90.00
#
_symmetry.space_group_name_H-M   'P 1'
#
loop_
_entity.id
_entity.type
_entity.pdbx_description
1 polymer ?
#
loop_
_entity_poly.entity_id
_entity_poly.type
_entity_poly.pdbx_seq_one_letter_code
_entity_poly.pdbx_strand_id
1 'polypeptide(L)'
;MSLEGKVAVVTGSSRGIGKAIALGLASEGATIVVAARSTESRPQAPGSIFETAKEIESLGGKALPVECNVRDADSIQNMVAKICRNPWSHRRPD
;
A
#
# COMPACT_ATOMS: atom_id res chain seq x y z
N MET A 1 -10.44 -12.37 12.04
CA MET A 1 -9.17 -13.11 11.89
C MET A 1 -8.10 -12.03 11.77
N SER A 2 -7.07 -12.03 12.61
CA SER A 2 -6.02 -11.01 12.56
C SER A 2 -5.14 -11.18 11.31
N LEU A 3 -4.76 -10.07 10.67
CA LEU A 3 -3.81 -9.99 9.57
C LEU A 3 -2.43 -9.47 10.02
N GLU A 4 -2.17 -9.47 11.32
CA GLU A 4 -0.88 -9.13 11.90
C GLU A 4 0.25 -9.95 11.27
N GLY A 5 1.38 -9.27 10.99
CA GLY A 5 2.53 -9.88 10.33
C GLY A 5 2.34 -10.21 8.84
N LYS A 6 1.15 -9.97 8.26
CA LYS A 6 0.92 -10.12 6.81
C LYS A 6 1.23 -8.81 6.09
N VAL A 7 1.70 -8.96 4.86
CA VAL A 7 1.89 -7.85 3.92
C VAL A 7 0.83 -7.99 2.82
N ALA A 8 0.03 -6.96 2.61
CA ALA A 8 -0.99 -6.90 1.57
C ALA A 8 -0.61 -5.87 0.51
N VAL A 9 -0.55 -6.27 -0.75
CA VAL A 9 -0.35 -5.37 -1.88
C VAL A 9 -1.70 -4.99 -2.47
N VAL A 10 -2.04 -3.71 -2.41
CA VAL A 10 -3.31 -3.21 -2.94
C VAL A 10 -3.04 -2.28 -4.12
N THR A 11 -3.31 -2.76 -5.34
CA THR A 11 -3.17 -1.95 -6.56
C THR A 11 -4.35 -1.00 -6.73
N GLY A 12 -4.10 0.20 -7.27
CA GLY A 12 -5.15 1.22 -7.44
C GLY A 12 -5.62 1.82 -6.12
N SER A 13 -4.80 1.75 -5.08
CA SER A 13 -5.17 2.13 -3.70
C SER A 13 -5.00 3.61 -3.37
N SER A 14 -4.67 4.48 -4.33
CA SER A 14 -4.57 5.92 -4.06
C SER A 14 -5.91 6.59 -3.75
N ARG A 15 -7.05 5.95 -4.07
CA ARG A 15 -8.41 6.48 -3.89
C ARG A 15 -9.48 5.39 -4.04
N GLY A 16 -10.75 5.75 -3.78
CA GLY A 16 -11.91 4.91 -4.05
C GLY A 16 -11.90 3.57 -3.31
N ILE A 17 -12.38 2.52 -3.96
CA ILE A 17 -12.51 1.18 -3.37
C ILE A 17 -11.14 0.61 -2.97
N GLY A 18 -10.10 0.83 -3.78
CA GLY A 18 -8.75 0.37 -3.45
C GLY A 18 -8.24 0.97 -2.13
N LYS A 19 -8.51 2.26 -1.89
CA LYS A 19 -8.19 2.93 -0.63
C LYS A 19 -9.02 2.35 0.53
N ALA A 20 -10.32 2.13 0.35
CA ALA A 20 -11.17 1.55 1.38
C ALA A 20 -10.71 0.14 1.80
N ILE A 21 -10.32 -0.70 0.83
CA ILE A 21 -9.75 -2.03 1.09
C ILE A 21 -8.42 -1.89 1.84
N ALA A 22 -7.54 -0.98 1.42
CA ALA A 22 -6.27 -0.73 2.08
C ALA A 22 -6.46 -0.34 3.57
N LEU A 23 -7.42 0.54 3.87
CA LEU A 23 -7.74 0.93 5.24
C LEU A 23 -8.33 -0.21 6.06
N GLY A 24 -9.25 -1.00 5.48
CA GLY A 24 -9.84 -2.16 6.16
C GLY A 24 -8.84 -3.27 6.45
N LEU A 25 -7.89 -3.53 5.53
CA LEU A 25 -6.81 -4.49 5.78
C LEU A 25 -5.84 -3.96 6.85
N ALA A 26 -5.58 -2.65 6.85
CA ALA A 26 -4.74 -2.03 7.87
C ALA A 26 -5.36 -2.10 9.27
N SER A 27 -6.69 -1.94 9.39
CA SER A 27 -7.38 -2.06 10.67
C SER A 27 -7.33 -3.47 11.26
N GLU A 28 -7.15 -4.49 10.43
CA GLU A 28 -6.90 -5.87 10.87
C GLU A 28 -5.41 -6.16 11.15
N GLY A 29 -4.54 -5.14 11.14
CA GLY A 29 -3.12 -5.25 11.51
C GLY A 29 -2.16 -5.59 10.36
N ALA A 30 -2.63 -5.63 9.10
CA ALA A 30 -1.77 -5.86 7.95
C ALA A 30 -0.83 -4.68 7.67
N THR A 31 0.33 -4.98 7.11
CA THR A 31 1.18 -3.99 6.46
C THR A 31 0.73 -3.80 5.02
N ILE A 32 0.42 -2.57 4.63
CA ILE A 32 -0.19 -2.26 3.35
C ILE A 32 0.82 -1.66 2.39
N VAL A 33 0.93 -2.25 1.21
CA VAL A 33 1.63 -1.62 0.08
C VAL A 33 0.61 -0.87 -0.75
N VAL A 34 0.69 0.45 -0.71
CA VAL A 34 -0.20 1.37 -1.43
C VAL A 34 0.36 1.57 -2.84
N ALA A 35 -0.05 0.71 -3.77
CA ALA A 35 0.47 0.67 -5.13
C ALA A 35 -0.45 1.38 -6.13
N ALA A 36 -0.05 2.55 -6.63
CA ALA A 36 -0.78 3.25 -7.70
C ALA A 36 0.13 4.25 -8.44
N ARG A 37 -0.38 4.84 -9.52
CA ARG A 37 0.36 5.81 -10.35
C ARG A 37 0.37 7.24 -9.79
N SER A 38 -0.57 7.57 -8.91
CA SER A 38 -0.75 8.95 -8.45
C SER A 38 0.08 9.22 -7.20
N THR A 39 1.18 9.95 -7.37
CA THR A 39 2.02 10.50 -6.31
C THR A 39 1.51 11.85 -5.80
N GLU A 40 0.78 12.59 -6.63
CA GLU A 40 0.18 13.89 -6.29
C GLU A 40 -1.33 13.87 -6.50
N SER A 41 -2.04 14.64 -5.68
CA SER A 41 -3.48 14.84 -5.78
C SER A 41 -3.78 15.89 -6.84
N ARG A 42 -4.75 15.61 -7.73
CA ARG A 42 -5.16 16.53 -8.81
C ARG A 42 -6.68 16.71 -8.82
N PRO A 43 -7.23 17.84 -9.32
CA PRO A 43 -8.67 18.09 -9.31
C PRO A 43 -9.51 16.98 -9.96
N GLN A 44 -9.04 16.39 -11.07
CA GLN A 44 -9.76 15.32 -11.77
C GLN A 44 -9.51 13.92 -11.17
N ALA A 45 -8.55 13.80 -10.26
CA ALA A 45 -8.11 12.55 -9.66
C ALA A 45 -7.62 12.80 -8.23
N PRO A 46 -8.52 13.14 -7.29
CA PRO A 46 -8.15 13.44 -5.91
C PRO A 46 -7.60 12.20 -5.22
N GLY A 47 -6.59 12.35 -4.38
CA GLY A 47 -5.94 11.23 -3.70
C GLY A 47 -4.59 10.88 -4.31
N SER A 48 -3.59 10.64 -3.46
CA SER A 48 -2.31 10.04 -3.83
C SER A 48 -1.97 8.82 -2.99
N ILE A 49 -0.95 8.07 -3.40
CA ILE A 49 -0.38 6.97 -2.60
C ILE A 49 0.12 7.47 -1.24
N PHE A 50 0.66 8.70 -1.17
CA PHE A 50 1.18 9.27 0.07
C PHE A 50 0.06 9.71 1.01
N GLU A 51 -1.02 10.29 0.49
CA GLU A 51 -2.19 10.64 1.29
C GLU A 51 -2.85 9.39 1.89
N THR A 52 -2.98 8.32 1.10
CA THR A 52 -3.53 7.06 1.60
C THR A 52 -2.61 6.41 2.62
N ALA A 53 -1.30 6.40 2.39
CA ALA A 53 -0.33 5.89 3.36
C ALA A 53 -0.40 6.65 4.69
N LYS A 54 -0.47 7.99 4.63
CA LYS A 54 -0.60 8.84 5.82
C LYS A 54 -1.89 8.55 6.60
N GLU A 55 -2.99 8.29 5.90
CA GLU A 55 -4.25 7.93 6.54
C GLU A 55 -4.16 6.57 7.25
N ILE A 56 -3.56 5.57 6.60
CA ILE A 56 -3.28 4.27 7.22
C ILE A 56 -2.42 4.44 8.49
N GLU A 57 -1.34 5.22 8.41
CA GLU A 57 -0.45 5.50 9.54
C GLU A 57 -1.16 6.26 10.67
N SER A 58 -2.05 7.20 10.34
CA SER A 58 -2.82 7.97 11.33
C SER A 58 -3.79 7.09 12.14
N LEU A 59 -4.19 5.94 11.58
CA LEU A 59 -5.02 4.93 12.24
C LEU A 59 -4.18 3.90 13.01
N GLY A 60 -2.87 4.13 13.18
CA GLY A 60 -1.93 3.19 13.82
C GLY A 60 -1.52 2.02 12.92
N GLY A 61 -1.94 2.04 11.66
CA GLY A 61 -1.58 1.08 10.64
C GLY A 61 -0.18 1.35 10.08
N LYS A 62 0.12 0.61 9.02
CA LYS A 62 1.48 0.31 8.61
C LYS A 62 1.52 0.33 7.09
N ALA A 63 2.12 1.34 6.47
CA ALA A 63 2.02 1.56 5.02
C ALA A 63 3.38 1.69 4.31
N LEU A 64 3.41 1.25 3.05
CA LEU A 64 4.50 1.46 2.10
C LEU A 64 3.92 2.02 0.79
N PRO A 65 3.98 3.34 0.56
CA PRO A 65 3.57 3.92 -0.71
C PRO A 65 4.56 3.56 -1.82
N VAL A 66 4.05 2.99 -2.92
CA VAL A 66 4.87 2.65 -4.08
C VAL A 66 4.20 3.17 -5.35
N GLU A 67 4.90 4.05 -6.06
CA GLU A 67 4.49 4.41 -7.41
C GLU A 67 4.61 3.17 -8.31
N CYS A 68 3.47 2.73 -8.85
CA CYS A 68 3.39 1.53 -9.66
C CYS A 68 2.39 1.70 -10.80
N ASN A 69 2.86 1.45 -12.02
CA ASN A 69 2.02 1.27 -13.20
C ASN A 69 1.90 -0.22 -13.51
N VAL A 70 0.76 -0.82 -13.19
CA VAL A 70 0.50 -2.26 -13.40
C VAL A 70 0.50 -2.71 -14.88
N ARG A 71 0.58 -1.77 -15.83
CA ARG A 71 0.74 -2.07 -17.26
C ARG A 71 2.20 -2.23 -17.67
N ASP A 72 3.12 -1.90 -16.79
CA ASP A 72 4.56 -1.93 -17.00
C ASP A 72 5.19 -3.02 -16.09
N ALA A 73 5.77 -4.03 -16.73
CA ALA A 73 6.38 -5.16 -16.03
C ALA A 73 7.55 -4.73 -15.15
N ASP A 74 8.37 -3.77 -15.60
CA ASP A 74 9.52 -3.27 -14.84
C ASP A 74 9.04 -2.50 -13.60
N SER A 75 7.96 -1.73 -13.74
CA SER A 75 7.31 -1.07 -12.61
C SER A 75 6.83 -2.08 -11.55
N ILE A 76 6.26 -3.22 -11.97
CA ILE A 76 5.83 -4.28 -11.06
C ILE A 76 7.04 -4.93 -10.38
N GLN A 77 8.09 -5.27 -11.13
CA GLN A 77 9.31 -5.86 -10.58
C GLN A 77 9.97 -4.94 -9.55
N ASN A 78 10.04 -3.64 -9.84
CA ASN A 78 10.55 -2.64 -8.92
C ASN A 78 9.72 -2.52 -7.63
N MET A 79 8.38 -2.61 -7.74
CA MET A 79 7.50 -2.65 -6.57
C MET A 79 7.77 -3.89 -5.72
N VAL A 80 7.83 -5.07 -6.32
CA VAL A 80 8.11 -6.32 -5.60
C VAL A 80 9.49 -6.27 -4.92
N ALA A 81 10.51 -5.80 -5.63
CA ALA A 81 11.86 -5.65 -5.08
C ALA A 81 11.88 -4.70 -3.87
N LYS A 82 11.14 -3.58 -3.90
CA LYS A 82 10.99 -2.68 -2.74
C LYS A 82 10.35 -3.38 -1.55
N ILE A 83 9.32 -4.18 -1.79
CA ILE A 83 8.63 -4.94 -0.73
C ILE A 83 9.59 -5.96 -0.08
N CYS A 84 10.33 -6.72 -0.90
CA CYS A 84 11.26 -7.73 -0.39
C CYS A 84 12.41 -7.12 0.43
N ARG A 85 12.90 -5.93 0.05
CA ARG A 85 13.98 -5.22 0.77
C ARG A 85 13.54 -4.59 2.09
N ASN A 86 12.24 -4.43 2.31
CA ASN A 86 11.72 -3.75 3.51
C ASN A 86 11.87 -4.67 4.75
N PRO A 87 12.28 -4.18 5.93
CA PRO A 87 12.55 -5.01 7.13
C PRO A 87 11.35 -5.80 7.70
N TRP A 88 10.19 -5.69 7.08
CA TRP A 88 8.91 -6.22 7.52
C TRP A 88 8.61 -7.55 6.82
N SER A 89 9.20 -7.77 5.64
CA SER A 89 9.06 -8.99 4.83
C SER A 89 9.75 -10.22 5.44
N HIS A 90 10.64 -10.02 6.42
CA HIS A 90 11.43 -11.08 7.05
C HIS A 90 10.87 -11.58 8.39
N ARG A 91 9.84 -10.92 8.94
CA ARG A 91 9.20 -11.40 10.17
C ARG A 91 8.19 -12.49 9.79
N ARG A 92 8.63 -13.75 9.85
CA ARG A 92 7.68 -14.86 9.93
C ARG A 92 6.94 -14.74 11.27
N PRO A 93 5.61 -14.90 11.32
CA PRO A 93 4.96 -15.19 12.59
C PRO A 93 5.52 -16.53 13.08
N ASP A 94 6.08 -16.49 14.28
CA ASP A 94 6.47 -17.64 15.09
C ASP A 94 5.27 -18.54 15.43
#